data_AF-N9Q7Q3-F1
#
_entry.id   AF-N9Q7Q3-F1
#
_cell.length_a   1.000
_cell.length_b   1.000
_cell.length_c   1.000
_cell.angle_alpha   90.00
_cell.angle_beta   90.00
_cell.angle_gamma   90.00
#
_symmetry.space_group_name_H-M   'P 1'
#
loop_
_entity.id
_entity.type
_entity.pdbx_description
1 polymer ?
#
loop_
_entity_poly.entity_id
_entity_poly.type
_entity_poly.pdbx_seq_one_letter_code
_entity_poly.pdbx_strand_id
1 'polypeptide(L)' 'MTVIPLPKKIETELGTEKLCIECQDYYPLDDEFFWFQWSNRNGKKVKQYSATCKACYDVRYRRRKYKQGGAA' A
#
# COMPACT_ATOMS: atom_id res chain seq x y z
N MET A 1 18.42 0.47 20.83
CA MET A 1 18.14 -0.10 19.49
C MET A 1 17.51 1.00 18.65
N THR A 2 18.28 1.64 17.77
CA THR A 2 17.72 2.66 16.86
C THR A 2 16.99 1.94 15.74
N VAL A 3 15.66 1.99 15.74
CA VAL A 3 14.83 1.43 14.67
C VAL A 3 15.03 2.31 13.43
N ILE A 4 15.85 1.85 12.48
CA ILE A 4 16.00 2.54 11.20
C ILE A 4 14.71 2.27 10.41
N PRO A 5 13.94 3.30 10.04
CA PRO A 5 12.71 3.10 9.27
C PRO A 5 13.06 2.57 7.88
N LEU A 6 12.42 1.47 7.48
CA LEU A 6 12.58 0.91 6.14
C LEU A 6 12.15 1.94 5.07
N PRO A 7 12.91 2.08 3.97
CA PRO A 7 12.56 3.01 2.90
C PRO A 7 11.25 2.61 2.24
N LYS A 8 10.40 3.60 1.93
CA LYS A 8 9.07 3.35 1.35
C LYS A 8 9.13 2.73 -0.04
N LYS A 9 10.21 2.99 -0.78
CA LYS A 9 10.48 2.45 -2.11
C LYS A 9 11.97 2.15 -2.23
N ILE A 10 12.29 1.13 -2.99
CA ILE A 10 13.66 0.76 -3.35
C ILE A 10 13.74 0.58 -4.86
N GLU A 11 14.91 0.85 -5.44
CA GLU A 11 15.19 0.55 -6.83
C GLU A 11 16.05 -0.71 -6.88
N THR A 12 15.58 -1.70 -7.64
CA THR A 12 16.26 -2.97 -7.86
C THR A 12 16.60 -3.09 -9.34
N GLU A 13 17.39 -4.10 -9.71
CA GLU A 13 17.72 -4.41 -11.11
C GLU A 13 16.47 -4.72 -11.96
N LEU A 14 15.38 -5.16 -11.31
CA LEU A 14 14.09 -5.47 -11.95
C LEU A 14 13.13 -4.28 -11.98
N GLY A 15 13.47 -3.16 -11.31
CA GLY A 15 12.67 -1.94 -11.28
C GLY A 15 12.35 -1.43 -9.87
N THR A 16 11.36 -0.54 -9.76
CA THR A 16 10.96 0.06 -8.49
C THR A 16 10.04 -0.87 -7.70
N GLU A 17 10.44 -1.17 -6.48
CA GLU A 17 9.61 -1.88 -5.51
C GLU A 17 9.15 -0.93 -4.40
N LYS A 18 8.00 -1.25 -3.80
CA LYS A 18 7.39 -0.47 -2.73
C LYS A 18 7.12 -1.35 -1.52
N LEU A 19 7.43 -0.80 -0.35
CA LEU A 19 7.15 -1.43 0.94
C LEU A 19 5.64 -1.41 1.23
N CYS A 20 5.08 -2.56 1.57
CA CYS A 20 3.76 -2.66 2.16
C CYS A 20 3.83 -2.30 3.65
N ILE A 21 3.05 -1.30 4.07
CA ILE A 21 3.05 -0.85 5.48
C ILE A 21 2.40 -1.84 6.47
N GLU A 22 1.78 -2.92 5.97
CA GLU A 22 1.08 -3.92 6.78
C GLU A 22 1.94 -5.16 6.99
N CYS A 23 2.42 -5.80 5.90
CA CYS A 23 3.27 -6.99 5.99
C CYS A 23 4.78 -6.69 6.03
N GLN A 24 5.20 -5.44 5.81
CA GLN A 24 6.60 -5.00 5.79
C GLN A 24 7.47 -5.67 4.70
N ASP A 25 6.85 -6.21 3.65
CA ASP A 25 7.54 -6.74 2.47
C ASP A 25 7.54 -5.75 1.30
N TYR A 26 8.57 -5.86 0.46
CA TYR A 26 8.69 -5.14 -0.81
C TYR A 26 8.02 -5.93 -1.94
N TYR A 27 7.25 -5.23 -2.76
CA TYR A 27 6.64 -5.76 -3.98
C TYR A 27 6.82 -4.78 -5.14
N PRO A 28 6.83 -5.26 -6.39
CA PRO A 28 6.86 -4.39 -7.57
C PRO A 28 5.79 -3.28 -7.53
N LEU A 29 6.18 -2.04 -7.85
CA LEU A 29 5.28 -0.89 -7.86
C LEU A 29 4.43 -0.85 -9.14
N ASP A 30 3.50 -1.79 -9.25
CA ASP A 30 2.58 -1.91 -10.36
C ASP A 30 1.11 -2.08 -9.91
N ASP A 31 0.22 -2.19 -10.88
CA ASP A 31 -1.20 -2.41 -10.68
C ASP A 31 -1.58 -3.87 -10.46
N GLU A 32 -0.63 -4.81 -10.51
CA GLU A 32 -0.80 -6.20 -10.11
C GLU A 32 -0.76 -6.32 -8.57
N PHE A 33 0.25 -5.72 -7.93
CA PHE A 33 0.48 -5.83 -6.48
C PHE A 33 -0.17 -4.73 -5.65
N PHE A 34 -0.46 -3.55 -6.22
CA PHE A 34 -1.04 -2.42 -5.49
C PHE A 34 -2.31 -1.89 -6.17
N TRP A 35 -3.34 -1.62 -5.36
CA TRP A 35 -4.45 -0.79 -5.84
C TRP A 35 -3.96 0.64 -6.09
N PHE A 36 -4.43 1.27 -7.15
CA PHE A 36 -4.16 2.67 -7.45
C PHE A 36 -5.46 3.46 -7.62
N GLN A 37 -5.37 4.75 -7.37
CA GLN A 37 -6.40 5.72 -7.72
C GLN A 37 -5.78 6.81 -8.60
N TRP A 38 -6.57 7.34 -9.53
CA TRP A 38 -6.16 8.51 -10.29
C TRP A 38 -6.30 9.74 -9.41
N SER A 39 -5.23 10.52 -9.31
CA SER A 39 -5.24 11.81 -8.63
C SER A 39 -4.77 12.90 -9.58
N ASN A 40 -5.29 14.11 -9.44
CA ASN A 40 -4.80 15.27 -10.19
C ASN A 40 -3.73 15.97 -9.36
N ARG A 41 -2.48 15.93 -9.81
CA ARG A 41 -1.37 16.66 -9.20
C ARG A 41 -0.88 17.70 -10.19
N ASN A 42 -1.02 18.98 -9.83
CA ASN A 42 -0.64 20.12 -10.66
C ASN A 42 -1.24 20.06 -12.08
N GLY A 43 -2.54 19.77 -12.18
CA GLY A 43 -3.25 19.66 -13.46
C GLY A 43 -2.93 18.40 -14.28
N LYS A 44 -2.04 17.52 -13.81
CA LYS A 44 -1.73 16.24 -14.46
C LYS A 44 -2.37 15.08 -13.71
N LYS A 45 -2.99 14.15 -14.45
CA LYS A 45 -3.46 12.87 -13.89
C LYS A 45 -2.25 11.99 -13.57
N VAL A 46 -2.10 11.64 -12.29
CA VAL A 46 -1.05 10.76 -11.79
C VAL A 46 -1.68 9.54 -11.10
N LYS A 47 -1.07 8.37 -11.28
CA LYS A 47 -1.44 7.17 -10.53
C LYS A 47 -0.91 7.30 -9.10
N GLN A 48 -1.81 7.26 -8.12
CA GLN A 48 -1.46 7.21 -6.71
C GLN A 48 -1.71 5.79 -6.19
N TYR A 49 -0.64 5.05 -5.96
CA TYR A 49 -0.71 3.71 -5.38
C TYR A 49 -1.03 3.74 -3.89
N SER A 50 -1.80 2.75 -3.46
CA SER A 50 -2.16 2.50 -2.06
C SER A 50 -0.92 2.16 -1.21
N ALA A 51 -1.02 2.38 0.10
CA ALA A 51 0.08 2.14 1.03
C ALA A 51 0.36 0.65 1.28
N THR A 52 -0.65 -0.21 1.13
CA THR A 52 -0.58 -1.66 1.35
C THR A 52 -0.64 -2.43 0.03
N CYS A 53 -0.06 -3.63 -0.04
CA CYS A 53 -0.31 -4.55 -1.15
C CYS A 53 -1.80 -4.93 -1.21
N LYS A 54 -2.28 -5.44 -2.35
CA LYS A 54 -3.68 -5.84 -2.55
C LYS A 54 -4.15 -6.86 -1.52
N ALA A 55 -3.30 -7.82 -1.15
CA ALA A 55 -3.62 -8.83 -0.13
C ALA A 55 -3.90 -8.20 1.25
N CYS A 56 -3.08 -7.23 1.66
CA CYS A 56 -3.26 -6.51 2.92
C CYS A 56 -4.30 -5.38 2.85
N TYR A 57 -4.71 -4.97 1.65
CA TYR A 57 -5.65 -3.87 1.49
C TYR A 57 -6.98 -4.15 2.18
N ASP A 58 -7.50 -5.36 2.04
CA ASP A 58 -8.79 -5.74 2.65
C ASP A 58 -8.69 -5.82 4.18
N VAL A 59 -7.57 -6.33 4.71
CA VAL A 59 -7.30 -6.39 6.14
C VAL A 59 -7.31 -4.99 6.76
N ARG A 60 -6.66 -4.02 6.09
CA ARG A 60 -6.51 -2.67 6.62
C ARG A 60 -7.72 -1.78 6.38
N TYR A 61 -8.31 -1.84 5.18
CA TYR A 61 -9.31 -0.87 4.73
C TYR A 61 -10.74 -1.43 4.68
N ARG A 62 -10.96 -2.75 4.51
CA ARG A 62 -12.32 -3.35 4.50
C ARG A 62 -12.83 -3.82 5.87
N ARG A 63 -11.98 -3.88 6.91
CA ARG A 63 -12.42 -4.25 8.28
C ARG A 63 -13.49 -3.35 8.90
N ARG A 64 -13.83 -2.19 8.31
CA ARG A 64 -14.89 -1.29 8.83
C ARG A 64 -16.32 -1.77 8.56
N LYS A 65 -16.56 -2.82 7.77
CA LYS A 65 -17.94 -3.32 7.54
C LYS A 65 -18.48 -4.28 8.60
N TYR A 66 -17.65 -4.80 9.52
CA TYR A 66 -18.06 -5.80 10.52
C TYR A 66 -18.05 -5.29 11.96
N LYS A 67 -18.20 -3.98 12.19
CA LYS A 67 -18.31 -3.41 13.55
C LYS A 67 -19.69 -2.81 13.84
N GLN A 68 -20.75 -3.52 13.46
CA GLN A 68 -22.10 -3.38 14.02
C GLN A 68 -22.65 -4.79 14.26
N GLY A 69 -22.37 -5.32 15.44
CA GLY A 69 -22.66 -6.69 15.83
C GLY A 69 -21.74 -7.16 16.96
N GLY A 70 -21.43 -6.27 17.90
CA GLY A 70 -20.83 -6.67 19.16
C GLY A 70 -21.92 -7.32 19.99
N ALA A 71 -21.91 -8.64 20.06
CA ALA A 71 -22.53 -9.38 21.13
C ALA A 71 -21.74 -9.11 22.43
N ALA A 72 -22.44 -8.60 23.43
CA ALA A 72 -22.14 -8.76 24.85
C ALA A 72 -23.43 -8.48 25.63
#